data_AF-A0A5N4DHP3-F1
#
_entry.id   AF-A0A5N4DHP3-F1
#
_cell.length_a   1.000
_cell.length_b   1.000
_cell.length_c   1.000
_cell.angle_alpha   90.00
_cell.angle_beta   90.00
_cell.angle_gamma   90.00
#
_symmetry.space_group_name_H-M   'P 1'
#
loop_
_entity.id
_entity.type
_entity.pdbx_description
1 polymer ?
#
loop_
_entity_poly.entity_id
_entity_poly.type
_entity_poly.pdbx_seq_one_letter_code
_entity_poly.pdbx_strand_id
1 'polypeptide(L)'
;FKLRKRRAYESNLICDGLQLEATRSVLDDKLVFVKVHAPWEVLCTYAEIMHIKLPLKPNDLKTRSSAFGNFNWFTKVLQVDESIIKPEQEFFTAPFEKSRMNDFYIQDRDTFFNPATRSRIVYFILSRIKYQITDNVKKFGINKLVSSGIYKAAFPLHDCNFSTPSKDLSCPNERYLLYREWAHPRSIYKKQPLDLIR
;
A
#
# COMPACT_ATOMS: atom_id res chain seq x y z
N PHE A 1 -32.94 3.87 -3.70
CA PHE A 1 -32.30 2.53 -3.84
C PHE A 1 -30.78 2.55 -3.66
N LYS A 2 -30.02 3.34 -4.44
CA LYS A 2 -28.54 3.42 -4.35
C LYS A 2 -28.02 3.78 -2.95
N LEU A 3 -28.64 4.79 -2.31
CA LEU A 3 -28.28 5.23 -0.95
C LEU A 3 -28.39 4.11 0.10
N ARG A 4 -29.44 3.28 0.03
CA ARG A 4 -29.65 2.17 0.97
C ARG A 4 -28.52 1.14 0.86
N LYS A 5 -28.11 0.80 -0.37
CA LYS A 5 -27.00 -0.13 -0.62
C LYS A 5 -25.67 0.43 -0.15
N ARG A 6 -25.42 1.72 -0.39
CA ARG A 6 -24.21 2.41 0.09
C ARG A 6 -24.11 2.35 1.61
N ARG A 7 -25.17 2.76 2.32
CA ARG A 7 -25.23 2.71 3.79
C ARG A 7 -25.05 1.29 4.34
N ALA A 8 -25.69 0.30 3.72
CA ALA A 8 -25.52 -1.11 4.13
C ALA A 8 -24.06 -1.57 3.98
N TYR A 9 -23.41 -1.20 2.87
CA TYR A 9 -22.00 -1.52 2.66
C TYR A 9 -21.08 -0.82 3.67
N GLU A 10 -21.26 0.50 3.88
CA GLU A 10 -20.48 1.28 4.85
C GLU A 10 -20.67 0.76 6.29
N SER A 11 -21.89 0.41 6.68
CA SER A 11 -22.15 -0.20 7.98
C SER A 11 -21.43 -1.54 8.13
N ASN A 12 -21.45 -2.38 7.10
CA ASN A 12 -20.76 -3.67 7.16
C ASN A 12 -19.24 -3.54 7.17
N LEU A 13 -18.68 -2.50 6.53
CA LEU A 13 -17.25 -2.18 6.66
C LEU A 13 -16.87 -1.88 8.10
N ILE A 14 -17.70 -1.10 8.80
CA ILE A 14 -17.49 -0.79 10.22
C ILE A 14 -17.65 -2.04 11.09
N CYS A 15 -18.62 -2.91 10.79
CA CYS A 15 -18.79 -4.20 11.48
C CYS A 15 -17.56 -5.11 11.32
N ASP A 16 -16.89 -5.08 10.17
CA ASP A 16 -15.63 -5.80 9.92
C ASP A 16 -14.38 -5.05 10.46
N GLY A 17 -14.60 -3.97 11.24
CA GLY A 17 -13.55 -3.27 12.01
C GLY A 17 -12.87 -2.11 11.29
N LEU A 18 -13.28 -1.76 10.06
CA LEU A 18 -12.74 -0.60 9.37
C LEU A 18 -13.28 0.71 9.93
N GLN A 19 -12.44 1.74 9.93
CA GLN A 19 -12.82 3.09 10.30
C GLN A 19 -13.10 3.92 9.03
N LEU A 20 -14.22 4.63 9.02
CA LEU A 20 -14.66 5.45 7.89
C LEU A 20 -14.79 6.91 8.31
N GLU A 21 -14.28 7.82 7.48
CA GLU A 21 -14.45 9.26 7.67
C GLU A 21 -14.87 9.92 6.35
N ALA A 22 -16.02 10.60 6.34
CA ALA A 22 -16.55 11.22 5.14
C ALA A 22 -16.32 12.74 5.14
N THR A 23 -15.78 13.25 4.04
CA THR A 23 -15.53 14.68 3.82
C THR A 23 -16.14 15.11 2.49
N ARG A 24 -16.85 16.25 2.47
CA ARG A 24 -17.37 16.83 1.21
C ARG A 24 -16.23 17.44 0.40
N SER A 25 -16.34 17.36 -0.92
CA SER A 25 -15.42 18.07 -1.81
C SER A 25 -15.60 19.57 -1.67
N VAL A 26 -14.50 20.32 -1.75
CA VAL A 26 -14.52 21.78 -1.79
C VAL A 26 -14.88 22.34 -3.17
N LEU A 27 -14.82 21.50 -4.21
CA LEU A 27 -15.09 21.90 -5.60
C LEU A 27 -16.50 21.52 -6.10
N ASP A 28 -17.09 20.49 -5.51
CA ASP A 28 -18.40 19.95 -5.92
C ASP A 28 -19.16 19.45 -4.69
N ASP A 29 -20.18 20.19 -4.27
CA ASP A 29 -20.98 19.87 -3.08
C ASP A 29 -21.71 18.52 -3.15
N LYS A 30 -21.85 17.96 -4.36
CA LYS A 30 -22.46 16.64 -4.58
C LYS A 30 -21.44 15.51 -4.42
N LEU A 31 -20.14 15.81 -4.39
CA LEU A 31 -19.07 14.84 -4.25
C LEU A 31 -18.66 14.68 -2.79
N VAL A 32 -18.65 13.43 -2.33
CA VAL A 32 -18.21 13.05 -0.99
C VAL A 32 -17.08 12.04 -1.12
N PHE A 33 -15.97 12.32 -0.45
CA PHE A 33 -14.86 11.41 -0.29
C PHE A 33 -15.01 10.66 1.03
N VAL A 34 -14.92 9.33 0.97
CA VAL A 34 -14.92 8.47 2.17
C VAL A 34 -13.52 7.92 2.34
N LYS A 35 -12.83 8.36 3.39
CA LYS A 35 -11.54 7.84 3.82
C LYS A 35 -11.77 6.53 4.55
N VAL A 36 -10.96 5.53 4.24
CA VAL A 36 -11.03 4.20 4.84
C VAL A 36 -9.70 3.93 5.54
N HIS A 37 -9.76 3.62 6.83
CA HIS A 37 -8.60 3.26 7.63
C HIS A 37 -8.79 1.86 8.23
N ALA A 38 -7.74 1.04 8.16
CA ALA A 38 -7.68 -0.25 8.82
C ALA A 38 -6.81 -0.14 10.09
N PRO A 39 -7.40 -0.33 11.29
CA PRO A 39 -6.65 -0.41 12.53
C PRO A 39 -5.65 -1.57 12.55
N TRP A 40 -4.68 -1.50 13.47
CA TRP A 40 -3.64 -2.53 13.64
C TRP A 40 -4.21 -3.95 13.76
N GLU A 41 -5.23 -4.14 14.58
CA GLU A 41 -5.84 -5.46 14.83
C GLU A 41 -6.51 -6.04 13.59
N VAL A 42 -7.09 -5.17 12.75
CA VAL A 42 -7.67 -5.54 11.46
C VAL A 42 -6.55 -5.91 10.49
N LEU A 43 -5.49 -5.11 10.40
CA LEU A 43 -4.33 -5.41 9.57
C LEU A 43 -3.71 -6.76 9.94
N CYS A 44 -3.45 -7.03 11.21
CA CYS A 44 -2.92 -8.31 11.68
C CYS A 44 -3.83 -9.49 11.27
N THR A 45 -5.13 -9.38 11.54
CA THR A 45 -6.10 -10.44 11.23
C THR A 45 -6.11 -10.76 9.73
N TYR A 46 -6.20 -9.73 8.88
CA TYR A 46 -6.24 -9.97 7.44
C TYR A 46 -4.87 -10.30 6.84
N ALA A 47 -3.77 -9.84 7.43
CA ALA A 47 -2.43 -10.23 7.02
C ALA A 47 -2.19 -11.74 7.23
N GLU A 48 -2.70 -12.29 8.33
CA GLU A 48 -2.68 -13.73 8.62
C GLU A 48 -3.55 -14.51 7.62
N ILE A 49 -4.80 -14.07 7.39
CA ILE A 49 -5.71 -14.67 6.39
C ILE A 49 -5.11 -14.67 4.98
N MET A 50 -4.35 -13.63 4.64
CA MET A 50 -3.73 -13.45 3.33
C MET A 50 -2.33 -14.08 3.23
N HIS A 51 -1.81 -14.66 4.31
CA HIS A 51 -0.45 -15.21 4.41
C HIS A 51 0.63 -14.21 3.94
N ILE A 52 0.50 -12.94 4.32
CA ILE A 52 1.45 -11.90 3.95
C ILE A 52 2.80 -12.23 4.58
N LYS A 53 3.85 -12.30 3.77
CA LYS A 53 5.21 -12.50 4.26
C LYS A 53 5.76 -11.21 4.83
N LEU A 54 6.13 -11.24 6.10
CA LEU A 54 6.64 -10.10 6.86
C LEU A 54 8.02 -10.40 7.45
N PRO A 55 8.83 -9.37 7.76
CA PRO A 55 10.21 -9.53 8.20
C PRO A 55 10.30 -10.19 9.58
N LEU A 56 11.24 -11.13 9.73
CA LEU A 56 11.58 -11.81 11.00
C LEU A 56 12.87 -11.27 11.61
N LYS A 57 13.94 -11.24 10.81
CA LYS A 57 15.25 -10.72 11.20
C LYS A 57 15.99 -10.16 9.98
N PRO A 58 16.87 -9.17 10.16
CA PRO A 58 17.74 -8.69 9.09
C PRO A 58 18.52 -9.86 8.46
N ASN A 59 18.62 -9.86 7.13
CA ASN A 59 19.43 -10.82 6.40
C ASN A 59 20.91 -10.49 6.63
N ASP A 60 21.59 -11.33 7.41
CA ASP A 60 23.00 -11.23 7.78
C ASP A 60 23.91 -12.08 6.87
N LEU A 61 23.34 -12.75 5.87
CA LEU A 61 24.12 -13.47 4.87
C LEU A 61 24.88 -12.45 4.02
N LYS A 62 26.21 -12.56 3.99
CA LYS A 62 27.06 -11.73 3.13
C LYS A 62 26.58 -11.86 1.68
N THR A 63 26.00 -10.79 1.14
CA THR A 63 25.71 -10.67 -0.28
C THR A 63 27.01 -10.96 -1.01
N ARG A 64 27.06 -12.04 -1.80
CA ARG A 64 28.21 -12.31 -2.67
C ARG A 64 28.37 -11.07 -3.55
N SER A 65 29.42 -10.30 -3.31
CA SER A 65 29.87 -9.25 -4.22
C SER A 65 29.98 -9.89 -5.59
N SER A 66 29.15 -9.44 -6.53
CA SER A 66 29.15 -9.94 -7.89
C SER A 66 30.57 -9.78 -8.47
N ALA A 67 31.09 -10.85 -9.06
CA ALA A 67 32.44 -10.95 -9.62
C ALA A 67 32.68 -10.04 -10.86
N PHE A 68 31.90 -8.98 -11.01
CA PHE A 68 31.91 -8.02 -12.12
C PHE A 68 32.55 -6.67 -11.73
N GLY A 69 33.38 -6.64 -10.67
CA GLY A 69 34.03 -5.43 -10.13
C GLY A 69 35.06 -4.74 -11.06
N ASN A 70 35.28 -5.24 -12.28
CA ASN A 70 36.36 -4.77 -13.16
C ASN A 70 35.92 -3.67 -14.15
N PHE A 71 34.69 -3.16 -14.05
CA PHE A 71 34.16 -2.14 -14.94
C PHE A 71 33.50 -1.00 -14.16
N ASN A 72 34.33 -0.28 -13.40
CA ASN A 72 33.93 0.42 -12.17
C ASN A 72 33.44 1.88 -12.36
N TRP A 73 33.55 2.48 -13.55
CA TRP A 73 33.17 3.89 -13.76
C TRP A 73 31.87 4.06 -14.55
N PHE A 74 31.69 3.34 -15.66
CA PHE A 74 30.48 3.45 -16.47
C PHE A 74 29.28 2.77 -15.83
N THR A 75 29.48 1.73 -15.02
CA THR A 75 28.39 1.06 -14.29
C THR A 75 27.79 1.96 -13.22
N LYS A 76 28.57 2.86 -12.62
CA LYS A 76 28.10 3.88 -11.67
C LYS A 76 27.19 4.93 -12.32
N VAL A 77 27.50 5.35 -13.55
CA VAL A 77 26.65 6.30 -14.30
C VAL A 77 25.29 5.69 -14.66
N LEU A 78 25.24 4.37 -14.82
CA LEU A 78 24.01 3.62 -15.09
C LEU A 78 23.24 3.27 -13.81
N GLN A 79 23.80 3.43 -12.61
CA GLN A 79 23.10 3.13 -11.36
C GLN A 79 22.42 4.39 -10.80
N VAL A 80 21.34 4.19 -10.04
CA VAL A 80 20.80 5.27 -9.22
C VAL A 80 21.80 5.54 -8.09
N ASP A 81 22.00 6.81 -7.76
CA ASP A 81 22.89 7.21 -6.68
C ASP A 81 22.40 6.63 -5.34
N GLU A 82 23.22 5.77 -4.74
CA GLU A 82 22.92 5.10 -3.45
C GLU A 82 22.81 6.07 -2.28
N SER A 83 23.33 7.31 -2.42
CA SER A 83 23.11 8.37 -1.44
C SER A 83 21.68 8.91 -1.46
N ILE A 84 21.00 8.79 -2.61
CA ILE A 84 19.63 9.23 -2.82
C ILE A 84 18.65 8.08 -2.57
N ILE A 85 18.86 6.93 -3.21
CA ILE A 85 18.08 5.70 -3.00
C ILE A 85 18.99 4.70 -2.31
N LYS A 86 18.86 4.60 -0.98
CA LYS A 86 19.62 3.62 -0.21
C LYS A 86 19.14 2.21 -0.57
N PRO A 87 20.05 1.23 -0.67
CA PRO A 87 19.65 -0.16 -0.82
C PRO A 87 18.76 -0.56 0.36
N GLU A 88 17.64 -1.24 0.07
CA GLU A 88 16.71 -1.68 1.10
C GLU A 88 17.37 -2.81 1.92
N GLN A 89 17.21 -2.77 3.24
CA GLN A 89 17.67 -3.86 4.10
C GLN A 89 16.84 -5.12 3.78
N GLU A 90 17.50 -6.18 3.33
CA GLU A 90 16.84 -7.47 3.16
C GLU A 90 16.53 -8.11 4.52
N PHE A 91 15.41 -8.82 4.60
CA PHE A 91 14.99 -9.57 5.77
C PHE A 91 14.68 -11.02 5.40
N PHE A 92 14.94 -11.93 6.34
CA PHE A 92 14.25 -13.22 6.29
C PHE A 92 12.76 -12.99 6.54
N THR A 93 11.91 -13.53 5.68
CA THR A 93 10.45 -13.32 5.78
C THR A 93 9.71 -14.63 6.00
N ALA A 94 8.63 -14.59 6.77
CA ALA A 94 7.69 -15.70 6.92
C ALA A 94 6.24 -15.21 6.83
N PRO A 95 5.27 -16.06 6.48
CA PRO A 95 3.85 -15.72 6.56
C PRO A 95 3.49 -15.23 7.96
N PHE A 96 2.80 -14.11 8.05
CA PHE A 96 2.39 -13.51 9.32
C PHE A 96 1.41 -14.41 10.07
N GLU A 97 1.68 -14.62 11.36
CA GLU A 97 0.83 -15.38 12.27
C GLU A 97 0.69 -14.59 13.57
N LYS A 98 -0.56 -14.35 14.00
CA LYS A 98 -0.83 -13.49 15.14
C LYS A 98 -0.35 -14.11 16.46
N SER A 99 -0.39 -15.44 16.55
CA SER A 99 0.12 -16.21 17.70
C SER A 99 1.63 -16.09 17.89
N ARG A 100 2.38 -15.84 16.80
CA ARG A 100 3.84 -15.70 16.78
C ARG A 100 4.29 -14.26 16.49
N MET A 101 3.45 -13.27 16.81
CA MET A 101 3.73 -11.87 16.50
C MET A 101 5.10 -11.38 17.03
N ASN A 102 5.55 -11.90 18.17
CA ASN A 102 6.83 -11.54 18.78
C ASN A 102 8.05 -12.05 18.00
N ASP A 103 7.89 -13.00 17.08
CA ASP A 103 8.97 -13.51 16.23
C ASP A 103 9.25 -12.58 15.04
N PHE A 104 8.32 -11.66 14.74
CA PHE A 104 8.45 -10.71 13.64
C PHE A 104 9.25 -9.48 14.06
N TYR A 105 10.01 -8.95 13.10
CA TYR A 105 10.78 -7.72 13.26
C TYR A 105 9.86 -6.50 13.24
N ILE A 106 9.28 -6.17 14.39
CA ILE A 106 8.38 -5.03 14.57
C ILE A 106 9.12 -3.95 15.36
N GLN A 107 9.71 -2.97 14.67
CA GLN A 107 10.32 -1.79 15.32
C GLN A 107 9.26 -0.75 15.70
N ASP A 108 8.34 -0.48 14.78
CA ASP A 108 7.25 0.45 14.93
C ASP A 108 6.00 -0.12 14.26
N ARG A 109 4.86 -0.04 14.95
CA ARG A 109 3.59 -0.59 14.48
C ARG A 109 3.01 0.20 13.33
N ASP A 110 3.26 1.51 13.28
CA ASP A 110 2.68 2.36 12.24
C ASP A 110 3.35 2.14 10.89
N THR A 111 4.64 1.80 10.89
CA THR A 111 5.44 1.54 9.68
C THR A 111 5.60 0.07 9.31
N PHE A 112 5.36 -0.88 10.24
CA PHE A 112 5.53 -2.32 9.98
C PHE A 112 4.74 -2.82 8.76
N PHE A 113 3.49 -2.40 8.63
CA PHE A 113 2.74 -2.59 7.39
C PHE A 113 2.95 -1.38 6.49
N ASN A 114 3.78 -1.52 5.45
CA ASN A 114 4.00 -0.43 4.50
C ASN A 114 2.69 0.00 3.78
N PRO A 115 2.59 1.24 3.27
CA PRO A 115 1.37 1.76 2.65
C PRO A 115 0.81 0.89 1.51
N ALA A 116 1.68 0.23 0.74
CA ALA A 116 1.30 -0.69 -0.33
C ALA A 116 0.59 -1.93 0.24
N THR A 117 1.15 -2.55 1.28
CA THR A 117 0.58 -3.71 1.97
C THR A 117 -0.74 -3.34 2.64
N ARG A 118 -0.80 -2.19 3.32
CA ARG A 118 -2.04 -1.67 3.94
C ARG A 118 -3.14 -1.50 2.88
N SER A 119 -2.81 -0.88 1.75
CA SER A 119 -3.76 -0.69 0.63
C SER A 119 -4.25 -2.02 0.06
N ARG A 120 -3.36 -3.00 -0.08
CA ARG A 120 -3.69 -4.35 -0.53
C ARG A 120 -4.64 -5.07 0.44
N ILE A 121 -4.39 -4.99 1.74
CA ILE A 121 -5.27 -5.54 2.78
C ILE A 121 -6.64 -4.85 2.74
N VAL A 122 -6.68 -3.52 2.74
CA VAL A 122 -7.96 -2.77 2.68
C VAL A 122 -8.75 -3.16 1.43
N TYR A 123 -8.11 -3.23 0.27
CA TYR A 123 -8.79 -3.66 -0.96
C TYR A 123 -9.30 -5.11 -0.88
N PHE A 124 -8.54 -6.01 -0.24
CA PHE A 124 -8.99 -7.38 0.03
C PHE A 124 -10.29 -7.40 0.84
N ILE A 125 -10.41 -6.56 1.86
CA ILE A 125 -11.63 -6.40 2.67
C ILE A 125 -12.75 -5.82 1.81
N LEU A 126 -12.52 -4.66 1.17
CA LEU A 126 -13.49 -4.00 0.31
C LEU A 126 -14.06 -4.93 -0.77
N SER A 127 -13.24 -5.82 -1.34
CA SER A 127 -13.68 -6.76 -2.37
C SER A 127 -14.60 -7.88 -1.86
N ARG A 128 -14.65 -8.15 -0.55
CA ARG A 128 -15.40 -9.28 0.05
C ARG A 128 -16.63 -8.87 0.86
N ILE A 129 -16.72 -7.60 1.26
CA ILE A 129 -17.82 -7.11 2.09
C ILE A 129 -19.15 -7.17 1.34
N LYS A 130 -20.17 -7.72 2.00
CA LYS A 130 -21.52 -7.86 1.47
C LYS A 130 -22.29 -6.55 1.66
N TYR A 131 -23.21 -6.24 0.75
CA TYR A 131 -24.10 -5.07 0.88
C TYR A 131 -25.57 -5.36 0.65
N GLN A 132 -25.91 -6.57 0.19
CA GLN A 132 -27.29 -6.99 -0.04
C GLN A 132 -27.38 -8.51 -0.02
N ILE A 133 -28.46 -9.02 0.56
CA ILE A 133 -28.89 -10.41 0.46
C ILE A 133 -30.29 -10.37 -0.16
N THR A 134 -30.53 -11.12 -1.22
CA THR A 134 -31.84 -11.19 -1.90
C THR A 134 -32.00 -12.59 -2.43
N ASP A 135 -33.09 -13.28 -2.06
CA ASP A 135 -33.40 -14.65 -2.48
C ASP A 135 -32.21 -15.60 -2.33
N ASN A 136 -31.57 -15.54 -1.16
CA ASN A 136 -30.35 -16.28 -0.81
C ASN A 136 -29.08 -15.94 -1.63
N VAL A 137 -29.15 -15.00 -2.57
CA VAL A 137 -28.00 -14.48 -3.33
C VAL A 137 -27.36 -13.32 -2.57
N LYS A 138 -26.09 -13.49 -2.21
CA LYS A 138 -25.26 -12.48 -1.53
C LYS A 138 -24.57 -11.60 -2.58
N LYS A 139 -24.82 -10.29 -2.54
CA LYS A 139 -24.10 -9.31 -3.36
C LYS A 139 -23.00 -8.66 -2.52
N PHE A 140 -21.79 -8.62 -3.06
CA PHE A 140 -20.59 -8.16 -2.34
C PHE A 140 -19.61 -7.44 -3.26
N GLY A 141 -18.64 -6.77 -2.65
CA GLY A 141 -17.47 -6.22 -3.31
C GLY A 141 -17.63 -4.79 -3.85
N ILE A 142 -16.58 -3.99 -3.64
CA ILE A 142 -16.50 -2.60 -4.09
C ILE A 142 -16.63 -2.46 -5.62
N ASN A 143 -16.04 -3.37 -6.40
CA ASN A 143 -16.07 -3.30 -7.87
C ASN A 143 -17.50 -3.39 -8.43
N LYS A 144 -18.38 -4.16 -7.78
CA LYS A 144 -19.79 -4.22 -8.18
C LYS A 144 -20.53 -2.93 -7.85
N LEU A 145 -20.18 -2.27 -6.74
CA LEU A 145 -20.75 -0.98 -6.35
C LEU A 145 -20.27 0.16 -7.27
N VAL A 146 -19.02 0.13 -7.71
CA VAL A 146 -18.46 1.08 -8.68
C VAL A 146 -19.11 0.87 -10.06
N SER A 147 -19.11 -0.37 -10.59
CA SER A 147 -19.72 -0.67 -11.89
C SER A 147 -21.22 -0.41 -11.97
N SER A 148 -21.95 -0.47 -10.84
CA SER A 148 -23.37 -0.12 -10.78
C SER A 148 -23.64 1.37 -10.53
N GLY A 149 -22.60 2.20 -10.48
CA GLY A 149 -22.68 3.63 -10.26
C GLY A 149 -23.27 4.00 -8.89
N ILE A 150 -23.01 3.17 -7.87
CA ILE A 150 -23.28 3.49 -6.46
C ILE A 150 -22.10 4.27 -5.87
N TYR A 151 -20.87 3.83 -6.18
CA TYR A 151 -19.65 4.60 -5.97
C TYR A 151 -19.12 5.14 -7.29
N LYS A 152 -18.55 6.34 -7.26
CA LYS A 152 -17.93 6.97 -8.44
C LYS A 152 -16.56 6.37 -8.76
N ALA A 153 -15.76 6.12 -7.72
CA ALA A 153 -14.43 5.53 -7.83
C ALA A 153 -14.02 4.94 -6.47
N ALA A 154 -13.00 4.09 -6.48
CA ALA A 154 -12.29 3.61 -5.30
C ALA A 154 -10.82 3.47 -5.66
N PHE A 155 -9.94 4.11 -4.90
CA PHE A 155 -8.50 4.16 -5.19
C PHE A 155 -7.69 4.38 -3.89
N PRO A 156 -6.48 3.81 -3.78
CA PRO A 156 -5.54 4.18 -2.72
C PRO A 156 -4.99 5.59 -2.97
N LEU A 157 -4.55 6.26 -1.91
CA LEU A 157 -3.88 7.56 -2.02
C LEU A 157 -2.39 7.36 -2.27
N HIS A 158 -1.81 8.27 -3.05
CA HIS A 158 -0.37 8.40 -3.16
C HIS A 158 0.19 9.15 -1.94
N ASP A 159 1.44 8.88 -1.62
CA ASP A 159 2.22 9.55 -0.58
C ASP A 159 2.40 11.06 -0.84
N CYS A 160 2.69 11.45 -2.10
CA CYS A 160 2.93 12.84 -2.47
C CYS A 160 2.60 13.15 -3.95
N ASN A 161 2.84 14.39 -4.37
CA ASN A 161 2.80 14.80 -5.77
C ASN A 161 4.11 14.39 -6.45
N PHE A 162 4.05 13.87 -7.68
CA PHE A 162 5.24 13.47 -8.42
C PHE A 162 6.17 14.63 -8.80
N SER A 163 5.65 15.86 -8.92
CA SER A 163 6.43 17.04 -9.34
C SER A 163 7.00 17.85 -8.17
N THR A 164 6.40 17.75 -6.98
CA THR A 164 6.76 18.59 -5.83
C THR A 164 6.75 17.76 -4.56
N PRO A 165 7.78 17.87 -3.70
CA PRO A 165 7.79 17.18 -2.43
C PRO A 165 6.65 17.66 -1.52
N SER A 166 6.19 16.78 -0.65
CA SER A 166 5.24 17.06 0.41
C SER A 166 5.80 18.07 1.41
N LYS A 167 4.90 18.88 1.98
CA LYS A 167 5.24 19.78 3.09
C LYS A 167 5.34 19.03 4.43
N ASP A 168 4.77 17.84 4.50
CA ASP A 168 4.82 16.97 5.66
C ASP A 168 6.21 16.31 5.74
N LEU A 169 6.92 16.58 6.84
CA LEU A 169 8.25 16.05 7.10
C LEU A 169 8.23 14.53 7.37
N SER A 170 7.09 13.96 7.74
CA SER A 170 6.94 12.52 7.94
C SER A 170 6.69 11.74 6.64
N CYS A 171 6.36 12.44 5.55
CA CYS A 171 6.12 11.82 4.25
C CYS A 171 7.46 11.41 3.61
N PRO A 172 7.64 10.15 3.18
CA PRO A 172 8.88 9.68 2.58
C PRO A 172 9.12 10.23 1.17
N ASN A 173 8.10 10.77 0.51
CA ASN A 173 8.17 11.35 -0.84
C ASN A 173 8.66 10.36 -1.92
N GLU A 174 8.34 9.09 -1.77
CA GLU A 174 8.69 8.00 -2.68
C GLU A 174 8.24 8.29 -4.12
N ARG A 175 7.01 8.80 -4.32
CA ARG A 175 6.53 9.08 -5.69
C ARG A 175 7.31 10.19 -6.38
N TYR A 176 7.65 11.26 -5.66
CA TYR A 176 8.49 12.34 -6.19
C TYR A 176 9.89 11.82 -6.53
N LEU A 177 10.46 11.01 -5.63
CA LEU A 177 11.77 10.42 -5.81
C LEU A 177 11.82 9.47 -7.02
N LEU A 178 10.85 8.55 -7.11
CA LEU A 178 10.70 7.62 -8.23
C LEU A 178 10.49 8.35 -9.56
N TYR A 179 9.75 9.46 -9.56
CA TYR A 179 9.62 10.27 -10.77
C TYR A 179 10.98 10.77 -11.25
N ARG A 180 11.77 11.38 -10.37
CA ARG A 180 13.08 11.95 -10.74
C ARG A 180 14.11 10.91 -11.12
N GLU A 181 14.22 9.85 -10.35
CA GLU A 181 15.31 8.88 -10.50
C GLU A 181 14.98 7.73 -11.47
N TRP A 182 13.70 7.55 -11.82
CA TRP A 182 13.28 6.44 -12.68
C TRP A 182 12.28 6.85 -13.77
N ALA A 183 11.11 7.39 -13.42
CA ALA A 183 10.03 7.60 -14.39
C ALA A 183 10.14 8.88 -15.26
N HIS A 184 11.21 9.65 -15.12
CA HIS A 184 11.49 10.84 -15.95
C HIS A 184 12.33 10.47 -17.17
N PRO A 185 12.07 11.03 -18.37
CA PRO A 185 12.88 10.78 -19.57
C PRO A 185 14.39 11.04 -19.43
N ARG A 186 14.81 11.80 -18.41
CA ARG A 186 16.23 12.10 -18.12
C ARG A 186 16.93 10.91 -17.48
N SER A 187 16.17 9.92 -17.01
CA SER A 187 16.65 8.75 -16.28
C SER A 187 16.59 7.47 -17.14
N ILE A 188 16.36 7.59 -18.46
CA ILE A 188 16.23 6.45 -19.37
C ILE A 188 17.48 5.55 -19.44
N TYR A 189 18.66 6.11 -19.15
CA TYR A 189 19.91 5.37 -19.11
C TYR A 189 20.19 4.74 -17.73
N LYS A 190 19.44 5.10 -16.69
CA LYS A 190 19.60 4.56 -15.34
C LYS A 190 18.93 3.19 -15.23
N LYS A 191 19.50 2.32 -14.40
CA LYS A 191 18.90 1.06 -13.97
C LYS A 191 17.66 1.33 -13.13
N GLN A 192 16.73 0.38 -13.18
CA GLN A 192 15.50 0.46 -12.41
C GLN A 192 15.80 0.26 -10.91
N PRO A 193 15.30 1.13 -10.02
CA PRO A 193 15.40 0.94 -8.57
C PRO A 193 14.34 -0.09 -8.12
N LEU A 194 14.62 -1.38 -8.35
CA LEU A 194 13.65 -2.46 -8.19
C LEU A 194 13.05 -2.56 -6.79
N ASP A 195 13.84 -2.28 -5.75
CA ASP A 195 13.39 -2.37 -4.36
C ASP A 195 12.35 -1.28 -4.05
N LEU A 196 12.59 -0.05 -4.51
CA LEU A 196 11.70 1.09 -4.23
C LEU A 196 10.37 1.03 -5.01
N ILE A 197 10.31 0.32 -6.15
CA ILE A 197 9.09 0.24 -6.96
C ILE A 197 8.16 -0.92 -6.57
N ARG A 198 8.58 -1.80 -5.65
CA ARG A 198 7.95 -3.11 -5.40
C ARG A 198 6.69 -3.05 -4.55
#